data_AF-A0A835AC22-F1
#
_entry.id   AF-A0A835AC22-F1
#
_cell.length_a   1.000
_cell.length_b   1.000
_cell.length_c   1.000
_cell.angle_alpha   90.00
_cell.angle_beta   90.00
_cell.angle_gamma   90.00
#
_symmetry.space_group_name_H-M   'P 1'
#
loop_
_entity.id
_entity.type
_entity.pdbx_description
1 polymer ?
#
loop_
_entity_poly.entity_id
_entity_poly.type
_entity_poly.pdbx_seq_one_letter_code
_entity_poly.pdbx_strand_id
1 'polypeptide(L)'
;MAAGGPPPLPVDGRRRLSTRPQEAMRNYIGNVTTAVVREASVDEVQRMALPDVADMVGKVITAPDYDKHFQELVDWVEEHKARRYVETASLGLGSPTVGVTAFTSFPLDTDFCFGHAAMATAATSQSQTARLCSRFFQITARPGGDGSWIANAFLWPRLAAALESDEPCVFKPVTAEYLGLAPSILHTAAHSV
;
A
#
# COMPACT_ATOMS: atom_id res chain seq x y z
N MET A 1 7.72 -25.99 0.18
CA MET A 1 8.78 -25.43 -0.68
C MET A 1 8.07 -24.67 -1.79
N ALA A 2 7.83 -23.37 -1.59
CA ALA A 2 7.14 -22.52 -2.55
C ALA A 2 8.21 -21.75 -3.34
N ALA A 3 8.11 -21.86 -4.66
CA ALA A 3 8.97 -21.17 -5.61
C ALA A 3 8.94 -19.66 -5.37
N GLY A 4 10.06 -18.99 -5.67
CA GLY A 4 10.22 -17.54 -5.53
C GLY A 4 9.05 -16.81 -6.16
N GLY A 5 8.22 -16.22 -5.31
CA GLY A 5 7.15 -15.34 -5.71
C GLY A 5 7.59 -13.87 -5.62
N PRO A 6 7.10 -13.00 -6.51
CA PRO A 6 7.21 -11.54 -6.43
C PRO A 6 6.26 -10.96 -5.35
N PRO A 7 6.10 -9.63 -5.21
CA PRO A 7 5.61 -9.02 -3.97
C PRO A 7 4.16 -9.27 -3.65
N PRO A 8 3.84 -9.29 -2.35
CA PRO A 8 2.48 -9.38 -1.88
C PRO A 8 1.75 -8.05 -2.06
N LEU A 9 0.66 -8.04 -2.81
CA LEU A 9 -0.39 -7.03 -2.71
C LEU A 9 -1.35 -7.47 -1.61
N PRO A 10 -1.43 -6.78 -0.46
CA PRO A 10 -2.37 -7.14 0.58
C PRO A 10 -3.80 -6.95 0.09
N VAL A 11 -4.64 -7.94 0.36
CA VAL A 11 -6.04 -7.96 -0.01
C VAL A 11 -6.89 -8.12 1.24
N ASP A 12 -7.83 -7.19 1.43
CA ASP A 12 -8.85 -7.28 2.48
C ASP A 12 -9.82 -8.43 2.18
N GLY A 13 -9.78 -9.46 3.02
CA GLY A 13 -10.61 -10.64 2.91
C GLY A 13 -12.04 -10.46 3.42
N ARG A 14 -12.32 -9.40 4.20
CA ARG A 14 -13.67 -9.17 4.79
C ARG A 14 -14.78 -9.11 3.76
N ARG A 15 -14.47 -8.61 2.56
CA ARG A 15 -15.42 -8.48 1.45
C ARG A 15 -15.40 -9.66 0.48
N ARG A 16 -14.52 -10.65 0.71
CA ARG A 16 -14.19 -11.72 -0.24
C ARG A 16 -14.46 -13.13 0.30
N LEU A 17 -14.70 -13.27 1.59
CA LEU A 17 -15.19 -14.50 2.20
C LEU A 17 -16.69 -14.63 1.95
N SER A 18 -17.12 -15.50 1.03
CA SER A 18 -18.55 -15.74 0.76
C SER A 18 -19.21 -16.56 1.87
N THR A 19 -18.42 -17.32 2.62
CA THR A 19 -18.85 -18.15 3.75
C THR A 19 -19.24 -17.36 5.01
N ARG A 20 -18.97 -16.05 5.05
CA ARG A 20 -19.27 -15.18 6.20
C ARG A 20 -20.18 -14.03 5.78
N PRO A 21 -21.22 -13.69 6.57
CA PRO A 21 -22.04 -12.52 6.30
C PRO A 21 -21.19 -11.24 6.29
N GLN A 22 -21.34 -10.42 5.24
CA GLN A 22 -20.57 -9.18 5.07
C GLN A 22 -20.76 -8.22 6.25
N GLU A 23 -21.97 -8.18 6.83
CA GLU A 23 -22.28 -7.37 8.02
C GLU A 23 -21.45 -7.77 9.24
N ALA A 24 -21.24 -9.07 9.45
CA ALA A 24 -20.42 -9.58 10.55
C ALA A 24 -18.94 -9.20 10.35
N MET A 25 -18.48 -9.14 9.10
CA MET A 25 -17.09 -8.79 8.77
C MET A 25 -16.84 -7.28 8.76
N ARG A 26 -17.86 -6.44 8.58
CA ARG A 26 -17.73 -4.98 8.48
C ARG A 26 -17.03 -4.35 9.68
N ASN A 27 -17.32 -4.84 10.90
CA ASN A 27 -16.78 -4.30 12.14
C ASN A 27 -15.72 -5.21 12.77
N TYR A 28 -15.28 -6.27 12.07
CA TYR A 28 -14.28 -7.17 12.60
C TYR A 28 -12.91 -6.47 12.65
N ILE A 29 -12.36 -6.30 13.85
CA ILE A 29 -11.12 -5.54 14.11
C ILE A 29 -9.83 -6.37 13.96
N GLY A 30 -9.94 -7.70 13.85
CA GLY A 30 -8.78 -8.58 13.70
C GLY A 30 -8.22 -8.58 12.27
N ASN A 31 -7.08 -9.25 12.06
CA ASN A 31 -6.49 -9.35 10.72
C ASN A 31 -7.29 -10.32 9.84
N VAL A 32 -7.80 -9.83 8.71
CA VAL A 32 -8.41 -10.65 7.64
C VAL A 32 -7.79 -10.20 6.33
N THR A 33 -6.50 -10.49 6.22
CA THR A 33 -5.68 -10.01 5.12
C THR A 33 -4.88 -11.18 4.60
N THR A 34 -4.85 -11.33 3.28
CA THR A 34 -3.90 -12.18 2.60
C THR A 34 -3.08 -11.32 1.65
N ALA A 35 -2.10 -11.91 0.99
CA ALA A 35 -1.46 -11.29 -0.14
C ALA A 35 -1.60 -12.09 -1.42
N VAL A 36 -1.58 -11.38 -2.55
CA VAL A 36 -1.48 -11.97 -3.88
C VAL A 36 -0.21 -11.50 -4.56
N VAL A 37 0.29 -12.33 -5.46
CA VAL A 37 1.64 -12.24 -6.01
C VAL A 37 1.58 -12.50 -7.52
N ARG A 38 2.30 -11.70 -8.33
CA ARG A 38 2.40 -11.90 -9.79
C ARG A 38 3.78 -11.59 -10.34
N GLU A 39 4.35 -12.53 -11.08
CA GLU A 39 5.64 -12.33 -11.76
C GLU A 39 5.43 -11.87 -13.19
N ALA A 40 6.28 -10.92 -13.59
CA ALA A 40 6.36 -10.39 -14.93
C ALA A 40 7.80 -9.96 -15.17
N SER A 41 8.28 -10.14 -16.39
CA SER A 41 9.62 -9.65 -16.74
C SER A 41 9.64 -8.12 -16.78
N VAL A 42 10.81 -7.52 -16.53
CA VAL A 42 10.97 -6.05 -16.66
C VAL A 42 10.59 -5.59 -18.07
N ASP A 43 11.01 -6.33 -19.10
CA ASP A 43 10.70 -6.04 -20.50
C ASP A 43 9.20 -6.13 -20.81
N GLU A 44 8.49 -7.09 -20.22
CA GLU A 44 7.03 -7.22 -20.35
C GLU A 44 6.34 -5.98 -19.76
N VAL A 45 6.66 -5.63 -18.51
CA VAL A 45 6.03 -4.50 -17.81
C VAL A 45 6.35 -3.18 -18.51
N GLN A 46 7.58 -2.99 -19.00
CA GLN A 46 7.98 -1.76 -19.69
C GLN A 46 7.27 -1.57 -21.05
N ARG A 47 6.83 -2.65 -21.70
CA ARG A 47 6.12 -2.58 -22.99
C ARG A 47 4.62 -2.43 -22.84
N MET A 48 4.07 -2.69 -21.66
CA MET A 48 2.64 -2.56 -21.38
C MET A 48 2.24 -1.10 -21.25
N ALA A 49 1.05 -0.76 -21.76
CA ALA A 49 0.44 0.51 -21.40
C ALA A 49 -0.02 0.47 -19.93
N LEU A 50 -0.08 1.62 -19.26
CA LEU A 50 -0.51 1.68 -17.85
C LEU A 50 -1.88 1.01 -17.58
N PRO A 51 -2.90 1.13 -18.47
CA PRO A 51 -4.16 0.41 -18.29
C PRO A 51 -4.00 -1.12 -18.31
N ASP A 52 -3.08 -1.64 -19.11
CA ASP A 52 -2.80 -3.07 -19.17
C ASP A 52 -2.10 -3.55 -17.88
N VAL A 53 -1.21 -2.74 -17.32
CA VAL A 53 -0.60 -3.00 -16.00
C VAL A 53 -1.67 -2.96 -14.90
N ALA A 54 -2.63 -2.04 -14.97
CA ALA A 54 -3.73 -1.96 -14.02
C ALA A 54 -4.67 -3.18 -14.12
N ASP A 55 -5.06 -3.59 -15.33
CA ASP A 55 -5.86 -4.80 -15.58
C ASP A 55 -5.12 -6.07 -15.12
N MET A 56 -3.83 -6.14 -15.42
CA MET A 56 -2.93 -7.19 -14.96
C MET A 56 -2.96 -7.35 -13.44
N VAL A 57 -2.82 -6.25 -12.69
CA VAL A 57 -2.92 -6.24 -11.22
C VAL A 57 -4.34 -6.60 -10.77
N GLY A 58 -5.36 -6.05 -11.43
CA GLY A 58 -6.77 -6.32 -11.14
C GLY A 58 -7.10 -7.81 -11.21
N LYS A 59 -6.69 -8.49 -12.28
CA LYS A 59 -6.88 -9.93 -12.48
C LYS A 59 -6.24 -10.77 -11.38
N VAL A 60 -5.05 -10.38 -10.91
CA VAL A 60 -4.36 -11.10 -9.83
C VAL A 60 -5.11 -10.98 -8.51
N ILE A 61 -5.71 -9.82 -8.24
CA ILE A 61 -6.52 -9.56 -7.04
C ILE A 61 -7.89 -10.28 -7.12
N THR A 62 -8.41 -10.56 -8.31
CA THR A 62 -9.74 -11.18 -8.46
C THR A 62 -9.70 -12.68 -8.76
N ALA A 63 -8.55 -13.21 -9.17
CA ALA A 63 -8.40 -14.63 -9.54
C ALA A 63 -8.57 -15.65 -8.39
N PRO A 64 -8.11 -15.41 -7.15
CA PRO A 64 -8.21 -16.42 -6.10
C PRO A 64 -9.65 -16.70 -5.67
N ASP A 65 -9.96 -17.98 -5.44
CA ASP A 65 -11.08 -18.36 -4.59
C ASP A 65 -10.70 -18.06 -3.14
N TYR A 66 -11.19 -16.94 -2.61
CA TYR A 66 -10.78 -16.45 -1.31
C TYR A 66 -11.25 -17.33 -0.15
N ASP A 67 -12.41 -18.00 -0.24
CA ASP A 67 -12.82 -18.90 0.83
C ASP A 67 -11.85 -20.08 0.95
N LYS A 68 -11.51 -20.69 -0.19
CA LYS A 68 -10.52 -21.76 -0.23
C LYS A 68 -9.13 -21.26 0.19
N HIS A 69 -8.68 -20.14 -0.36
CA HIS A 69 -7.36 -19.58 -0.09
C HIS A 69 -7.16 -19.22 1.39
N PHE A 70 -8.16 -18.60 2.02
CA PHE A 70 -8.09 -18.32 3.46
C PHE A 70 -8.10 -19.60 4.30
N GLN A 71 -8.87 -20.62 3.91
CA GLN A 71 -8.87 -21.90 4.63
C GLN A 71 -7.49 -22.57 4.54
N GLU A 72 -6.91 -22.68 3.34
CA GLU A 72 -5.57 -23.24 3.14
C GLU A 72 -4.50 -22.47 3.92
N LEU A 73 -4.60 -21.13 3.96
CA LEU A 73 -3.69 -20.29 4.75
C LEU A 73 -3.82 -20.57 6.25
N VAL A 74 -5.04 -20.69 6.78
CA VAL A 74 -5.28 -21.00 8.19
C VAL A 74 -4.74 -22.38 8.54
N ASP A 75 -5.04 -23.39 7.73
CA ASP A 75 -4.57 -24.76 7.93
C ASP A 75 -3.04 -24.81 7.96
N TRP A 76 -2.39 -24.14 7.00
CA TRP A 76 -0.94 -24.05 6.92
C TRP A 76 -0.34 -23.35 8.15
N VAL A 77 -0.91 -22.20 8.58
CA VAL A 77 -0.43 -21.48 9.76
C VAL A 77 -0.58 -22.33 11.03
N GLU A 78 -1.70 -23.04 11.20
CA GLU A 78 -1.93 -23.89 12.36
C GLU A 78 -0.96 -25.08 12.44
N GLU A 79 -0.66 -25.71 11.30
CA GLU A 79 0.35 -26.77 11.19
C GLU A 79 1.75 -26.24 11.53
N HIS A 80 2.06 -24.99 11.17
CA HIS A 80 3.42 -24.45 11.22
C HIS A 80 3.69 -23.48 12.40
N LYS A 81 2.72 -23.21 13.27
CA LYS A 81 2.78 -22.17 14.34
C LYS A 81 3.97 -22.24 15.32
N ALA A 82 4.66 -23.37 15.40
CA ALA A 82 5.85 -23.53 16.24
C ALA A 82 7.09 -22.78 15.72
N ARG A 83 7.05 -22.25 14.49
CA ARG A 83 8.18 -21.54 13.86
C ARG A 83 7.73 -20.17 13.35
N ARG A 84 8.72 -19.31 13.08
CA ARG A 84 8.50 -18.02 12.42
C ARG A 84 8.75 -18.15 10.94
N TYR A 85 7.86 -17.58 10.15
CA TYR A 85 7.97 -17.54 8.69
C TYR A 85 7.85 -16.11 8.21
N VAL A 86 8.52 -15.86 7.10
CA VAL A 86 8.39 -14.64 6.32
C VAL A 86 8.19 -15.06 4.88
N GLU A 87 7.38 -14.29 4.17
CA GLU A 87 7.09 -14.53 2.77
C GLU A 87 8.36 -14.40 1.93
N THR A 88 8.55 -15.31 0.96
CA THR A 88 9.79 -15.40 0.20
C THR A 88 10.06 -14.14 -0.61
N ALA A 89 9.04 -13.47 -1.15
CA ALA A 89 9.21 -12.23 -1.90
C ALA A 89 9.84 -11.14 -1.03
N SER A 90 9.42 -11.08 0.23
CA SER A 90 9.96 -10.15 1.23
C SER A 90 11.46 -10.36 1.49
N LEU A 91 12.02 -11.56 1.28
CA LEU A 91 13.45 -11.83 1.49
C LEU A 91 14.36 -11.28 0.39
N GLY A 92 13.82 -10.95 -0.80
CA GLY A 92 14.59 -10.45 -1.94
C GLY A 92 15.69 -11.38 -2.44
N LEU A 93 15.53 -12.69 -2.23
CA LEU A 93 16.43 -13.75 -2.72
C LEU A 93 16.13 -14.18 -4.16
N GLY A 94 15.12 -13.57 -4.79
CA GLY A 94 14.67 -13.86 -6.16
C GLY A 94 14.56 -12.60 -7.01
N SER A 95 13.59 -12.57 -7.92
CA SER A 95 13.30 -11.42 -8.78
C SER A 95 13.07 -10.13 -7.96
N PRO A 96 13.44 -8.94 -8.48
CA PRO A 96 13.20 -7.67 -7.81
C PRO A 96 11.72 -7.49 -7.44
N THR A 97 11.48 -7.17 -6.16
CA THR A 97 10.16 -7.15 -5.55
C THR A 97 9.81 -5.75 -5.01
N VAL A 98 8.64 -5.23 -5.42
CA VAL A 98 7.93 -4.05 -4.91
C VAL A 98 6.58 -4.39 -4.23
N GLY A 99 6.53 -4.44 -2.91
CA GLY A 99 5.27 -4.58 -2.17
C GLY A 99 4.45 -3.29 -2.21
N VAL A 100 3.14 -3.39 -2.36
CA VAL A 100 2.24 -2.22 -2.35
C VAL A 100 1.05 -2.50 -1.45
N THR A 101 0.87 -1.66 -0.43
CA THR A 101 -0.30 -1.69 0.46
C THR A 101 -1.13 -0.44 0.24
N ALA A 102 -2.41 -0.62 -0.13
CA ALA A 102 -3.37 0.46 -0.24
C ALA A 102 -4.29 0.49 0.99
N PHE A 103 -4.18 1.57 1.78
CA PHE A 103 -5.10 1.91 2.86
C PHE A 103 -6.20 2.88 2.41
N THR A 104 -6.32 3.14 1.10
CA THR A 104 -7.28 4.10 0.53
C THR A 104 -8.74 3.70 0.77
N SER A 105 -9.02 2.40 0.97
CA SER A 105 -10.35 1.90 1.33
C SER A 105 -10.62 1.88 2.84
N PHE A 106 -9.65 2.29 3.67
CA PHE A 106 -9.81 2.40 5.11
C PHE A 106 -10.30 3.81 5.45
N PRO A 107 -11.54 3.98 5.95
CA PRO A 107 -12.04 5.28 6.34
C PRO A 107 -11.27 5.78 7.56
N LEU A 108 -10.37 6.74 7.35
CA LEU A 108 -9.67 7.43 8.42
C LEU A 108 -10.48 8.66 8.83
N ASP A 109 -11.32 8.49 9.85
CA ASP A 109 -11.83 9.65 10.56
C ASP A 109 -10.72 10.20 11.46
N THR A 110 -10.36 11.46 11.21
CA THR A 110 -9.29 12.16 11.92
C THR A 110 -9.82 13.39 12.64
N ASP A 111 -11.11 13.70 12.49
CA ASP A 111 -11.71 14.86 13.13
C ASP A 111 -12.23 14.50 14.51
N PHE A 112 -11.34 14.63 15.50
CA PHE A 112 -11.68 14.47 16.90
C PHE A 112 -12.18 15.79 17.52
N CYS A 113 -12.96 16.57 16.76
CA CYS A 113 -13.40 17.93 17.07
C CYS A 113 -12.28 19.00 17.04
N PHE A 114 -11.17 18.71 16.35
CA PHE A 114 -10.07 19.64 16.12
C PHE A 114 -9.90 19.99 14.64
N GLY A 115 -10.82 19.53 13.79
CA GLY A 115 -10.65 19.50 12.35
C GLY A 115 -9.91 18.25 11.89
N HIS A 116 -9.92 18.02 10.58
CA HIS A 116 -9.25 16.88 9.97
C HIS A 116 -7.74 17.04 10.03
N ALA A 117 -7.01 15.94 10.23
CA ALA A 117 -5.55 15.96 10.17
C ALA A 117 -5.09 16.34 8.76
N ALA A 118 -4.02 17.15 8.65
CA ALA A 118 -3.47 17.50 7.34
C ALA A 118 -2.94 16.27 6.57
N MET A 119 -2.45 15.26 7.31
CA MET A 119 -1.92 14.00 6.79
C MET A 119 -2.15 12.88 7.80
N ALA A 120 -2.48 11.68 7.32
CA ALA A 120 -2.48 10.46 8.10
C ALA A 120 -1.72 9.37 7.34
N THR A 121 -0.77 8.74 8.02
CA THR A 121 0.04 7.65 7.46
C THR A 121 0.16 6.53 8.49
N ALA A 122 0.13 5.28 8.04
CA ALA A 122 0.38 4.17 8.94
C ALA A 122 1.87 4.11 9.24
N ALA A 123 2.24 4.24 10.52
CA ALA A 123 3.61 4.13 10.97
C ALA A 123 4.10 2.69 10.74
N THR A 124 4.84 2.47 9.65
CA THR A 124 5.55 1.22 9.45
C THR A 124 6.78 1.25 10.36
N SER A 125 6.89 0.29 11.29
CA SER A 125 8.11 0.16 12.08
C SER A 125 9.27 -0.19 11.14
N GLN A 126 10.14 0.78 10.89
CA GLN A 126 11.35 0.63 10.07
C GLN A 126 12.22 -0.55 10.54
N SER A 127 12.12 -0.96 11.81
CA SER A 127 12.97 -1.99 12.40
C SER A 127 12.72 -3.41 11.88
N GLN A 128 11.53 -3.73 11.33
CA GLN A 128 11.24 -5.09 10.87
C GLN A 128 11.34 -5.27 9.35
N THR A 129 11.01 -4.25 8.55
CA THR A 129 11.01 -4.34 7.08
C THR A 129 12.23 -3.70 6.42
N ALA A 130 12.92 -2.73 7.05
CA ALA A 130 14.10 -2.10 6.42
C ALA A 130 15.31 -3.05 6.31
N ARG A 131 15.28 -4.19 7.01
CA ARG A 131 16.28 -5.27 6.89
C ARG A 131 15.92 -6.31 5.82
N LEU A 132 14.72 -6.22 5.25
CA LEU A 132 14.25 -7.11 4.21
C LEU A 132 14.46 -6.40 2.86
N CYS A 133 14.99 -7.12 1.88
CA CYS A 133 15.36 -6.57 0.57
C CYS A 133 14.16 -6.16 -0.31
N SER A 134 12.95 -6.08 0.26
CA SER A 134 11.72 -5.65 -0.38
C SER A 134 11.61 -4.12 -0.43
N ARG A 135 11.30 -3.59 -1.62
CA ARG A 135 10.81 -2.21 -1.77
C ARG A 135 9.36 -2.19 -1.35
N PHE A 136 8.91 -1.14 -0.67
CA PHE A 136 7.55 -1.11 -0.15
C PHE A 136 6.91 0.26 -0.38
N PHE A 137 5.70 0.26 -0.93
CA PHE A 137 4.85 1.43 -1.04
C PHE A 137 3.62 1.25 -0.16
N GLN A 138 3.29 2.31 0.55
CA GLN A 138 2.06 2.46 1.29
C GLN A 138 1.29 3.64 0.74
N ILE A 139 0.04 3.43 0.35
CA ILE A 139 -0.83 4.48 -0.18
C ILE A 139 -1.95 4.74 0.82
N THR A 140 -2.10 5.97 1.29
CA THR A 140 -3.21 6.40 2.15
C THR A 140 -4.02 7.48 1.44
N ALA A 141 -5.34 7.51 1.68
CA ALA A 141 -6.15 8.64 1.27
C ALA A 141 -5.84 9.83 2.18
N ARG A 142 -5.74 11.03 1.60
CA ARG A 142 -5.57 12.25 2.41
C ARG A 142 -6.84 12.47 3.23
N PRO A 143 -6.71 12.79 4.54
CA PRO A 143 -7.87 13.18 5.32
C PRO A 143 -8.49 14.48 4.77
N GLY A 144 -9.81 14.63 4.90
CA GLY A 144 -10.54 15.80 4.37
C GLY A 144 -11.12 15.63 2.96
N GLY A 145 -10.88 14.50 2.28
CA GLY A 145 -11.73 14.05 1.18
C GLY A 145 -11.56 14.78 -0.15
N ASP A 146 -10.43 15.44 -0.40
CA ASP A 146 -10.12 16.07 -1.68
C ASP A 146 -9.83 15.06 -2.82
N GLY A 147 -9.92 13.76 -2.53
CA GLY A 147 -9.66 12.66 -3.46
C GLY A 147 -8.17 12.39 -3.70
N SER A 148 -7.27 13.16 -3.08
CA SER A 148 -5.83 12.97 -3.23
C SER A 148 -5.29 11.83 -2.36
N TRP A 149 -4.21 11.20 -2.82
CA TRP A 149 -3.52 10.13 -2.11
C TRP A 149 -2.11 10.54 -1.73
N ILE A 150 -1.64 10.02 -0.60
CA ILE A 150 -0.27 10.17 -0.14
C ILE A 150 0.40 8.79 -0.23
N ALA A 151 1.53 8.73 -0.93
CA ALA A 151 2.34 7.53 -1.04
C ALA A 151 3.59 7.66 -0.17
N ASN A 152 3.76 6.75 0.78
CA ASN A 152 4.98 6.60 1.56
C ASN A 152 5.75 5.41 1.00
N ALA A 153 7.03 5.61 0.72
CA ALA A 153 7.85 4.60 0.05
C ALA A 153 9.15 4.32 0.82
N PHE A 154 9.45 3.03 1.00
CA PHE A 154 10.73 2.54 1.51
C PHE A 154 11.51 1.93 0.36
N LEU A 155 12.45 2.71 -0.15
CA LEU A 155 13.15 2.43 -1.40
C LEU A 155 14.66 2.50 -1.20
N TRP A 156 15.37 1.83 -2.10
CA TRP A 156 16.82 1.99 -2.18
C TRP A 156 17.13 3.35 -2.81
N PRO A 157 18.24 4.01 -2.44
CA PRO A 157 18.59 5.34 -2.95
C PRO A 157 18.56 5.44 -4.48
N ARG A 158 19.02 4.40 -5.20
CA ARG A 158 19.00 4.35 -6.66
C ARG A 158 17.58 4.33 -7.26
N LEU A 159 16.64 3.67 -6.60
CA LEU A 159 15.25 3.64 -7.05
C LEU A 159 14.52 4.93 -6.68
N ALA A 160 14.79 5.49 -5.50
CA ALA A 160 14.28 6.81 -5.13
C ALA A 160 14.71 7.87 -6.15
N ALA A 161 16.01 7.92 -6.49
CA ALA A 161 16.55 8.83 -7.49
C ALA A 161 15.89 8.64 -8.88
N ALA A 162 15.64 7.39 -9.29
CA ALA A 162 14.96 7.12 -10.56
C ALA A 162 13.52 7.66 -10.59
N LEU A 163 12.77 7.52 -9.50
CA LEU A 163 11.41 8.06 -9.37
C LEU A 163 11.40 9.59 -9.30
N GLU A 164 12.40 10.19 -8.66
CA GLU A 164 12.55 11.64 -8.56
C GLU A 164 12.99 12.29 -9.89
N SER A 165 13.70 11.54 -10.74
CA SER A 165 14.14 12.00 -12.07
C SER A 165 13.15 11.72 -13.19
N ASP A 166 12.01 11.11 -12.89
CA ASP A 166 11.01 10.71 -13.88
C ASP A 166 10.39 11.94 -14.57
N GLU A 167 10.45 12.02 -15.91
CA GLU A 167 9.98 13.19 -16.67
C GLU A 167 8.49 13.51 -16.47
N PRO A 168 7.57 12.51 -16.41
CA PRO A 168 6.18 12.75 -16.04
C PRO A 168 5.96 13.28 -14.62
N CYS A 169 6.97 13.22 -13.73
CA CYS A 169 6.86 13.58 -12.32
C CYS A 169 5.63 12.97 -11.64
N VAL A 170 5.41 11.65 -11.84
CA VAL A 170 4.22 10.94 -11.33
C VAL A 170 4.05 11.16 -9.82
N PHE A 171 5.14 11.07 -9.07
CA PHE A 171 5.17 11.38 -7.64
C PHE A 171 5.61 12.81 -7.40
N LYS A 172 4.80 13.56 -6.66
CA LYS A 172 5.12 14.92 -6.22
C LYS A 172 5.51 14.91 -4.73
N PRO A 173 6.56 15.64 -4.33
CA PRO A 173 6.90 15.79 -2.92
C PRO A 173 5.73 16.36 -2.12
N VAL A 174 5.49 15.80 -0.93
CA VAL A 174 4.51 16.36 0.01
C VAL A 174 5.14 17.60 0.66
N THR A 175 4.60 18.79 0.39
CA THR A 175 5.09 20.06 0.96
C THR A 175 4.13 20.63 2.01
N ALA A 176 4.62 21.59 2.80
CA ALA A 176 3.78 22.29 3.77
C ALA A 176 2.63 23.05 3.08
N GLU A 177 2.88 23.65 1.92
CA GLU A 177 1.87 24.33 1.10
C GLU A 177 0.81 23.34 0.63
N TYR A 178 1.22 22.17 0.13
CA TYR A 178 0.29 21.11 -0.28
C TYR A 178 -0.61 20.66 0.89
N LEU A 179 -0.02 20.55 2.08
CA LEU A 179 -0.72 20.18 3.30
C LEU A 179 -1.56 21.32 3.92
N GLY A 180 -1.48 22.55 3.39
CA GLY A 180 -2.16 23.72 3.97
C GLY A 180 -1.55 24.20 5.30
N LEU A 181 -0.29 23.86 5.55
CA LEU A 181 0.46 24.22 6.76
C LEU A 181 1.36 25.45 6.57
N ALA A 182 1.52 25.93 5.33
CA ALA A 182 2.25 27.16 5.06
C ALA A 182 1.42 28.39 5.49
N PRO A 183 2.04 29.42 6.09
CA PRO A 183 1.33 30.64 6.43
C PRO A 183 0.72 31.28 5.18
N SER A 184 -0.57 31.61 5.23
CA SER A 184 -1.15 32.51 4.25
C SER A 184 -0.39 33.83 4.36
N ILE A 185 0.45 34.16 3.38
CA ILE A 185 0.99 35.52 3.26
C ILE A 185 -0.19 36.41 2.86
N LEU A 186 -1.00 36.81 3.84
CA LEU A 186 -1.89 37.94 3.69
C LEU A 186 -0.98 39.13 3.40
N HIS A 187 -1.01 39.56 2.14
CA HIS A 187 -0.42 40.81 1.74
C HIS A 187 -1.21 41.93 2.41
N THR A 188 -0.80 42.32 3.62
CA THR A 188 -1.22 43.59 4.22
C THR A 188 -0.52 44.69 3.45
N ALA A 189 -1.02 45.00 2.25
CA ALA A 189 -0.72 46.24 1.57
C ALA A 189 -1.50 47.37 2.26
N ALA A 190 -0.72 48.24 2.92
CA ALA A 190 -0.95 49.66 3.16
C ALA A 190 -2.37 50.18 3.48
N HIS A 191 -2.48 50.85 4.63
CA HIS A 191 -2.85 52.26 4.61
C HIS A 191 -2.06 53.01 5.69
N SER A 192 -1.04 53.75 5.24
CA SER A 192 -0.56 54.93 5.95
C SER A 192 -1.58 56.05 5.76
N VAL A 193 -2.02 56.65 6.86
CA VAL A 193 -2.32 58.08 6.98
C VAL A 193 -1.76 58.53 8.32
#